data_AF-A0A1B6Q6J6-F1
#
_entry.id   AF-A0A1B6Q6J6-F1
#
_cell.length_a   1.000
_cell.length_b   1.000
_cell.length_c   1.000
_cell.angle_alpha   90.00
_cell.angle_beta   90.00
_cell.angle_gamma   90.00
#
_symmetry.space_group_name_H-M   'P 1'
#
loop_
_entity.id
_entity.type
_entity.pdbx_description
1 polymer ?
#
loop_
_entity_poly.entity_id
_entity_poly.type
_entity_poly.pdbx_seq_one_letter_code
_entity_poly.pdbx_strand_id
1 'polypeptide(L)'
;MESDGSIRINYGEYEHWKYEKFASVVNNMLLRRKNVDLHKFELCFKGYHLINFKDVRTWIQYAVNHGVKVLDVNLGRYDKTFLPRCIFTCRSLEELNLQMGEAPYDDLEHEGLMLPDKIYLPSLKKLNLCDVEVDTLHLRQIINGSPGLEDVHLSNSAQYLEHVKSNMLKRLEIHGFFGRGKGLTIAAPHLTHFECRYGP
;
A
#
# COMPACT_ATOMS: atom_id res chain seq x y z
N MET A 1 -26.68 2.82 -15.26
CA MET A 1 -25.57 2.04 -14.66
C MET A 1 -24.81 2.98 -13.76
N GLU A 2 -25.15 3.01 -12.48
CA GLU A 2 -24.31 3.67 -11.49
C GLU A 2 -22.96 2.95 -11.50
N SER A 3 -21.89 3.65 -11.90
CA SER A 3 -20.55 3.12 -11.64
C SER A 3 -20.42 3.02 -10.13
N ASP A 4 -20.03 1.87 -9.61
CA ASP A 4 -19.81 1.58 -8.18
C ASP A 4 -18.71 2.42 -7.51
N GLY A 5 -18.30 3.53 -8.13
CA GLY A 5 -17.19 4.36 -7.70
C GLY A 5 -15.83 3.65 -7.83
N SER A 6 -15.72 2.54 -8.57
CA SER A 6 -14.46 1.82 -8.72
C SER A 6 -13.74 2.16 -10.03
N ILE A 7 -12.42 2.25 -9.93
CA ILE A 7 -11.51 2.33 -11.06
C ILE A 7 -10.46 1.25 -10.89
N ARG A 8 -10.25 0.46 -11.95
CA ARG A 8 -9.19 -0.54 -12.02
C ARG A 8 -8.33 -0.27 -13.25
N ILE A 9 -7.03 -0.17 -13.01
CA ILE A 9 -6.00 0.03 -14.02
C ILE A 9 -5.03 -1.13 -13.88
N ASN A 10 -5.03 -2.06 -14.84
CA ASN A 10 -4.13 -3.21 -14.85
C ASN A 10 -3.32 -3.22 -16.14
N TYR A 11 -2.04 -2.87 -16.09
CA TYR A 11 -1.20 -2.84 -17.29
C TYR A 11 -0.93 -4.24 -17.85
N GLY A 12 -1.00 -5.29 -17.02
CA GLY A 12 -0.87 -6.69 -17.47
C GLY A 12 -1.86 -7.06 -18.58
N GLU A 13 -3.06 -6.46 -18.56
CA GLU A 13 -4.10 -6.66 -19.59
C GLU A 13 -3.77 -5.94 -20.92
N TYR A 14 -2.79 -5.04 -20.90
CA TYR A 14 -2.39 -4.18 -22.01
C TYR A 14 -0.89 -4.26 -22.32
N GLU A 15 -0.19 -5.33 -21.93
CA GLU A 15 1.25 -5.52 -22.20
C GLU A 15 1.60 -5.46 -23.70
N HIS A 16 0.62 -5.80 -24.55
CA HIS A 16 0.74 -5.67 -26.01
C HIS A 16 0.71 -4.22 -26.51
N TRP A 17 0.42 -3.24 -25.64
CA TRP A 17 0.46 -1.81 -25.97
C TRP A 17 1.77 -1.17 -25.54
N LYS A 18 2.24 -0.23 -26.37
CA LYS A 18 3.25 0.75 -25.95
C LYS A 18 2.76 1.49 -24.70
N TYR A 19 3.64 1.66 -23.72
CA TYR A 19 3.34 2.31 -22.46
C TYR A 19 2.70 3.70 -22.64
N GLU A 20 3.18 4.51 -23.59
CA GLU A 20 2.69 5.87 -23.81
C GLU A 20 1.23 5.88 -24.28
N LYS A 21 0.84 4.89 -25.10
CA LYS A 21 -0.54 4.71 -25.55
C LYS A 21 -1.43 4.36 -24.36
N PHE A 22 -0.99 3.43 -23.52
CA PHE A 22 -1.70 3.04 -22.31
C PHE A 22 -1.87 4.23 -21.35
N ALA A 23 -0.78 4.93 -21.03
CA ALA A 23 -0.79 6.07 -20.13
C ALA A 23 -1.72 7.20 -20.64
N SER A 24 -1.71 7.46 -21.95
CA SER A 24 -2.64 8.42 -22.58
C SER A 24 -4.10 8.02 -22.40
N VAL A 25 -4.43 6.74 -22.57
CA VAL A 25 -5.80 6.24 -22.35
C VAL A 25 -6.22 6.36 -20.90
N VAL A 26 -5.35 6.01 -19.96
CA VAL A 26 -5.60 6.16 -18.51
C VAL A 26 -5.83 7.64 -18.17
N ASN A 27 -4.92 8.53 -18.59
CA ASN A 27 -5.04 9.98 -18.34
C ASN A 27 -6.36 10.54 -18.88
N ASN A 28 -6.74 10.17 -20.11
CA ASN A 28 -8.01 10.59 -20.69
C ASN A 28 -9.23 10.05 -19.95
N MET A 29 -9.17 8.81 -19.45
CA MET A 29 -10.23 8.23 -18.64
C MET A 29 -10.41 8.99 -17.32
N LEU A 30 -9.31 9.26 -16.60
CA LEU A 30 -9.36 9.99 -15.32
C LEU A 30 -9.86 11.43 -15.51
N LEU A 31 -9.45 12.11 -16.59
CA LEU A 31 -9.92 13.45 -16.94
C LEU A 31 -11.43 13.53 -17.21
N ARG A 32 -12.05 12.44 -17.66
CA ARG A 32 -13.51 12.37 -17.90
C ARG A 32 -14.31 12.11 -16.62
N ARG A 33 -13.67 11.61 -15.56
CA ARG A 33 -14.31 11.22 -14.30
C ARG A 33 -14.06 12.25 -13.18
N LYS A 34 -14.18 13.56 -13.46
CA LYS A 34 -13.84 14.62 -12.48
C LYS A 34 -14.78 14.75 -11.26
N ASN A 35 -16.01 14.27 -11.36
CA ASN A 35 -17.04 14.45 -10.33
C ASN A 35 -17.56 13.10 -9.79
N VAL A 36 -16.67 12.12 -9.65
CA VAL A 36 -17.03 10.80 -9.13
C VAL A 36 -16.53 10.70 -7.70
N ASP A 37 -17.43 10.34 -6.77
CA ASP A 37 -17.02 9.85 -5.46
C ASP A 37 -16.38 8.48 -5.64
N LEU A 38 -15.06 8.44 -5.56
CA LEU A 38 -14.30 7.24 -5.82
C LEU A 38 -14.32 6.36 -4.58
N HIS A 39 -14.92 5.18 -4.69
CA HIS A 39 -14.94 4.20 -3.63
C HIS A 39 -13.62 3.41 -3.60
N LYS A 40 -13.24 2.82 -4.75
CA LYS A 40 -12.09 1.93 -4.86
C LYS A 40 -11.20 2.31 -6.04
N PHE A 41 -9.90 2.28 -5.83
CA PHE A 41 -8.90 2.47 -6.87
C PHE A 41 -7.90 1.33 -6.84
N GLU A 42 -7.81 0.58 -7.94
CA GLU A 42 -6.86 -0.51 -8.13
C GLU A 42 -5.85 -0.14 -9.22
N LEU A 43 -4.56 -0.23 -8.88
CA LEU A 43 -3.45 -0.02 -9.80
C LEU A 43 -2.54 -1.24 -9.78
N CYS A 44 -2.48 -1.97 -10.89
CA CYS A 44 -1.73 -3.20 -11.02
C CYS A 44 -0.74 -3.13 -12.19
N PHE A 45 0.54 -3.31 -11.88
CA PHE A 45 1.63 -3.46 -12.82
C PHE A 45 2.41 -4.72 -12.47
N LYS A 46 2.15 -5.81 -13.19
CA LYS A 46 2.90 -7.05 -13.09
C LYS A 46 3.75 -7.14 -14.35
N GLY A 47 5.08 -7.09 -14.24
CA GLY A 47 5.99 -7.19 -15.40
C GLY A 47 7.31 -6.46 -15.22
N TYR A 48 8.21 -6.61 -16.19
CA TYR A 48 9.54 -5.99 -16.23
C TYR A 48 9.57 -4.63 -16.95
N HIS A 49 8.41 -4.00 -17.13
CA HIS A 49 8.30 -2.76 -17.89
C HIS A 49 8.69 -1.57 -17.02
N LEU A 50 9.52 -0.67 -17.57
CA LEU A 50 9.86 0.59 -16.93
C LEU A 50 8.61 1.48 -16.87
N ILE A 51 8.11 1.73 -15.66
CA ILE A 51 6.94 2.57 -15.43
C ILE A 51 7.40 3.99 -15.14
N ASN A 52 6.74 4.97 -15.75
CA ASN A 52 7.03 6.37 -15.45
C ASN A 52 6.40 6.75 -14.10
N PHE A 53 7.25 7.06 -13.14
CA PHE A 53 6.84 7.42 -11.79
C PHE A 53 5.91 8.64 -11.72
N LYS A 54 6.01 9.56 -12.70
CA LYS A 54 5.14 10.74 -12.77
C LYS A 54 3.70 10.35 -13.06
N ASP A 55 3.48 9.33 -13.88
CA ASP A 55 2.14 8.86 -14.22
C ASP A 55 1.51 8.15 -13.01
N VAL A 56 2.23 7.22 -12.37
CA VAL A 56 1.79 6.54 -11.14
C VAL A 56 1.42 7.56 -10.05
N ARG A 57 2.29 8.55 -9.82
CA ARG A 57 2.02 9.65 -8.89
C ARG A 57 0.74 10.40 -9.25
N THR A 58 0.54 10.71 -10.54
CA THR A 58 -0.63 11.44 -11.02
C THR A 58 -1.91 10.64 -10.80
N TRP A 59 -1.90 9.34 -11.12
CA TRP A 59 -3.07 8.48 -11.00
C TRP A 59 -3.47 8.22 -9.55
N ILE A 60 -2.51 8.00 -8.66
CA ILE A 60 -2.79 7.87 -7.23
C ILE A 60 -3.25 9.21 -6.63
N GLN A 61 -2.62 10.33 -7.03
CA GLN A 61 -3.06 11.66 -6.58
C GLN A 61 -4.50 11.95 -7.01
N TYR A 62 -4.88 11.53 -8.22
CA TYR A 62 -6.27 11.60 -8.66
C TYR A 62 -7.17 10.83 -7.69
N ALA A 63 -6.84 9.58 -7.34
CA ALA A 63 -7.67 8.77 -6.44
C ALA A 63 -7.84 9.42 -5.05
N VAL A 64 -6.74 9.89 -4.46
CA VAL A 64 -6.74 10.59 -3.16
C VAL A 64 -7.58 11.87 -3.20
N ASN A 65 -7.49 12.64 -4.30
CA ASN A 65 -8.28 13.87 -4.46
C ASN A 65 -9.78 13.62 -4.63
N HIS A 66 -10.19 12.40 -5.00
CA HIS A 66 -11.59 12.01 -5.17
C HIS A 66 -12.11 11.18 -3.98
N GLY A 67 -11.45 11.28 -2.83
CA GLY A 67 -11.96 10.71 -1.58
C GLY A 67 -11.94 9.17 -1.54
N VAL A 68 -10.97 8.54 -2.22
CA VAL A 68 -10.82 7.08 -2.25
C VAL A 68 -10.90 6.47 -0.85
N LYS A 69 -11.66 5.37 -0.74
CA LYS A 69 -11.79 4.59 0.51
C LYS A 69 -10.92 3.35 0.49
N VAL A 70 -10.80 2.68 -0.66
CA VAL A 70 -9.97 1.50 -0.84
C VAL A 70 -8.92 1.79 -1.89
N LEU A 71 -7.65 1.81 -1.49
CA LEU A 71 -6.52 1.97 -2.39
C LEU A 71 -5.73 0.68 -2.45
N ASP A 72 -5.71 0.05 -3.62
CA ASP A 72 -4.99 -1.19 -3.90
C ASP A 72 -3.93 -0.93 -4.98
N VAL A 73 -2.67 -1.02 -4.60
CA VAL A 73 -1.53 -0.66 -5.45
C VAL A 73 -0.54 -1.80 -5.45
N ASN A 74 -0.46 -2.50 -6.59
CA ASN A 74 0.55 -3.49 -6.89
C ASN A 74 1.45 -2.97 -8.01
N LEU A 75 2.70 -2.65 -7.69
CA LEU A 75 3.64 -2.07 -8.66
C LEU A 75 4.72 -3.05 -9.11
N GLY A 76 4.69 -4.32 -8.70
CA GLY A 76 5.77 -5.26 -9.00
C GLY A 76 7.12 -4.71 -8.51
N ARG A 77 8.24 -4.99 -9.21
CA ARG A 77 9.62 -4.57 -8.85
C ARG A 77 9.90 -3.07 -9.02
N TYR A 78 9.00 -2.23 -8.56
CA TYR A 78 9.04 -0.79 -8.74
C TYR A 78 9.87 -0.10 -7.65
N ASP A 79 10.54 1.00 -8.02
CA ASP A 79 11.29 1.83 -7.08
C ASP A 79 10.35 2.45 -6.04
N LYS A 80 10.55 2.02 -4.79
CA LYS A 80 9.68 2.28 -3.64
C LYS A 80 9.68 3.75 -3.21
N THR A 81 10.65 4.55 -3.66
CA THR A 81 10.79 5.97 -3.28
C THR A 81 9.72 6.88 -3.88
N PHE A 82 8.94 6.40 -4.85
CA PHE A 82 8.03 7.24 -5.63
C PHE A 82 6.56 7.23 -5.19
N LEU A 83 6.18 6.45 -4.16
CA LEU A 83 4.80 6.50 -3.67
C LEU A 83 4.45 7.93 -3.22
N PRO A 84 3.33 8.48 -3.69
CA PRO A 84 2.97 9.84 -3.34
C PRO A 84 2.61 9.95 -1.85
N ARG A 85 3.24 10.91 -1.18
CA ARG A 85 3.05 11.19 0.26
C ARG A 85 1.58 11.46 0.64
N CYS A 86 0.76 11.89 -0.31
CA CYS A 86 -0.65 12.18 -0.09
C CYS A 86 -1.46 10.96 0.39
N ILE A 87 -1.04 9.73 0.05
CA ILE A 87 -1.63 8.48 0.55
C ILE A 87 -1.68 8.52 2.08
N PHE A 88 -0.54 8.80 2.72
CA PHE A 88 -0.35 8.76 4.17
C PHE A 88 -0.98 9.92 4.95
N THR A 89 -1.70 10.79 4.26
CA THR A 89 -2.48 11.89 4.84
C THR A 89 -3.96 11.86 4.41
N CYS A 90 -4.35 10.83 3.66
CA CYS A 90 -5.69 10.70 3.10
C CYS A 90 -6.71 10.39 4.20
N ARG A 91 -7.68 11.29 4.39
CA ARG A 91 -8.67 11.19 5.47
C ARG A 91 -9.83 10.25 5.16
N SER A 92 -10.09 9.98 3.88
CA SER A 92 -11.17 9.09 3.44
C SER A 92 -10.73 7.62 3.38
N LEU A 93 -9.42 7.36 3.39
CA LEU A 93 -8.86 6.03 3.16
C LEU A 93 -9.20 5.10 4.33
N GLU A 94 -9.93 4.02 4.05
CA GLU A 94 -10.35 2.99 4.99
C GLU A 94 -9.52 1.71 4.85
N GLU A 95 -9.04 1.39 3.64
CA GLU A 95 -8.24 0.20 3.35
C GLU A 95 -7.07 0.56 2.42
N LEU A 96 -5.86 0.22 2.85
CA LEU A 96 -4.62 0.42 2.10
C LEU A 96 -3.96 -0.94 1.84
N ASN A 97 -3.90 -1.34 0.58
CA ASN A 97 -3.20 -2.54 0.12
C ASN A 97 -2.01 -2.11 -0.75
N LEU A 98 -0.79 -2.41 -0.31
CA LEU A 98 0.45 -2.11 -1.04
C LEU A 98 1.20 -3.39 -1.31
N GLN A 99 1.55 -3.61 -2.58
CA GLN A 99 2.40 -4.70 -3.02
C GLN A 99 3.54 -4.18 -3.92
N MET A 100 4.79 -4.43 -3.54
CA MET A 100 5.98 -3.89 -4.21
C MET A 100 6.95 -4.97 -4.74
N GLY A 101 6.52 -6.23 -4.75
CA GLY A 101 7.31 -7.36 -5.22
C GLY A 101 8.62 -7.58 -4.45
N GLU A 102 9.23 -8.75 -4.66
CA GLU A 102 10.54 -9.04 -4.08
C GLU A 102 11.57 -8.01 -4.56
N ALA A 103 12.33 -7.46 -3.60
CA ALA A 103 13.56 -6.74 -3.91
C ALA A 103 14.44 -7.63 -4.80
N PRO A 104 14.96 -7.15 -5.94
CA PRO A 104 15.96 -7.90 -6.68
C PRO A 104 17.10 -8.33 -5.73
N TYR A 105 17.46 -9.62 -5.78
CA TYR A 105 18.49 -10.24 -4.91
C TYR A 105 19.85 -9.51 -4.93
N ASP A 106 20.10 -8.70 -5.95
CA ASP A 106 21.34 -7.96 -6.16
C ASP A 106 21.37 -6.56 -5.51
N ASP A 107 20.26 -6.12 -4.90
CA ASP A 107 20.13 -4.77 -4.39
C ASP A 107 20.16 -4.78 -2.85
N LEU A 108 21.39 -4.92 -2.35
CA LEU A 108 21.74 -4.94 -0.93
C LEU A 108 21.63 -3.54 -0.27
N GLU A 109 21.39 -2.49 -1.06
CA GLU A 109 21.35 -1.08 -0.63
C GLU A 109 19.97 -0.43 -0.83
N HIS A 110 18.90 -1.21 -0.91
CA HIS A 110 17.57 -0.64 -1.00
C HIS A 110 17.22 0.20 0.24
N GLU A 111 17.11 1.51 0.03
CA GLU A 111 16.37 2.39 0.93
C GLU A 111 14.89 1.96 0.87
N GLY A 112 14.33 1.57 2.02
CA GLY A 112 12.93 1.12 2.13
C GLY A 112 11.92 2.18 1.69
N LEU A 113 10.64 1.93 1.97
CA LEU A 113 9.58 2.87 1.66
C LEU A 113 9.83 4.25 2.31
N MET A 114 10.05 5.27 1.48
CA MET A 114 10.28 6.64 1.93
C MET A 114 8.96 7.30 2.35
N LEU A 115 8.73 7.35 3.66
CA LEU A 115 7.49 7.87 4.24
C LEU A 115 7.63 9.34 4.65
N PRO A 116 6.52 10.09 4.65
CA PRO A 116 6.54 11.48 5.14
C PRO A 116 6.69 11.51 6.67
N ASP A 117 7.31 12.58 7.20
CA ASP A 117 7.48 12.80 8.65
C ASP A 117 6.15 12.79 9.43
N LYS A 118 5.05 13.11 8.76
CA LYS A 118 3.70 13.14 9.32
C LYS A 118 2.81 12.15 8.58
N ILE A 119 2.41 11.12 9.29
CA ILE A 119 1.42 10.13 8.86
C ILE A 119 0.13 10.37 9.66
N TYR A 120 -0.98 10.53 8.95
CA TYR A 120 -2.29 10.76 9.53
C TYR A 120 -3.39 10.16 8.66
N LEU A 121 -3.90 9.01 9.08
CA LEU A 121 -4.84 8.17 8.34
C LEU A 121 -6.06 7.89 9.24
N PRO A 122 -6.87 8.92 9.56
CA PRO A 122 -7.87 8.84 10.63
C PRO A 122 -8.97 7.79 10.41
N SER A 123 -9.24 7.43 9.16
CA SER A 123 -10.29 6.48 8.78
C SER A 123 -9.77 5.08 8.48
N LEU A 124 -8.45 4.86 8.52
CA LEU A 124 -7.85 3.59 8.11
C LEU A 124 -8.21 2.50 9.11
N LYS A 125 -8.83 1.44 8.60
CA LYS A 125 -9.27 0.25 9.34
C LYS A 125 -8.46 -0.98 8.98
N LYS A 126 -7.93 -1.03 7.75
CA LYS A 126 -7.17 -2.16 7.24
C LYS A 126 -5.89 -1.74 6.54
N LEU A 127 -4.80 -2.43 6.87
CA LEU A 127 -3.50 -2.25 6.25
C LEU A 127 -2.98 -3.60 5.77
N ASN A 128 -2.70 -3.72 4.48
CA ASN A 128 -2.04 -4.88 3.90
C ASN A 128 -0.75 -4.44 3.21
N LEU A 129 0.37 -4.99 3.66
CA LEU A 129 1.69 -4.75 3.08
C LEU A 129 2.27 -6.09 2.60
N CYS A 130 2.60 -6.18 1.33
CA CYS A 130 3.18 -7.37 0.70
C CYS A 130 4.48 -7.02 -0.02
N ASP A 131 5.59 -7.60 0.44
CA ASP A 131 6.95 -7.31 -0.02
C ASP A 131 7.33 -5.81 0.08
N VAL A 132 6.74 -5.09 1.05
CA VAL A 132 6.99 -3.67 1.31
C VAL A 132 7.97 -3.56 2.47
N GLU A 133 9.16 -3.07 2.17
CA GLU A 133 10.15 -2.79 3.22
C GLU A 133 9.78 -1.50 3.94
N VAL A 134 9.36 -1.62 5.20
CA VAL A 134 9.07 -0.50 6.09
C VAL A 134 9.85 -0.72 7.38
N ASP A 135 10.61 0.29 7.82
CA ASP A 135 11.28 0.19 9.11
C ASP A 135 10.28 0.25 10.29
N THR A 136 10.76 -0.12 11.48
CA THR A 136 9.96 -0.18 12.69
C THR A 136 9.36 1.18 13.08
N LEU A 137 10.10 2.26 12.87
CA LEU A 137 9.68 3.60 13.28
C LEU A 137 8.48 4.04 12.45
N HIS A 138 8.59 3.89 11.14
CA HIS A 138 7.57 4.26 10.18
C HIS A 138 6.32 3.38 10.27
N LEU A 139 6.48 2.05 10.46
CA LEU A 139 5.32 1.19 10.66
C LEU A 139 4.56 1.56 11.94
N ARG A 140 5.27 1.93 13.01
CA ARG A 140 4.66 2.48 14.23
C ARG A 140 3.97 3.82 13.99
N GLN A 141 4.52 4.69 13.15
CA GLN A 141 3.87 5.96 12.76
C GLN A 141 2.57 5.72 12.00
N ILE A 142 2.52 4.72 11.10
CA ILE A 142 1.28 4.32 10.42
C ILE A 142 0.24 3.86 11.42
N ILE A 143 0.60 2.93 12.33
CA ILE A 143 -0.31 2.41 13.35
C ILE A 143 -0.81 3.52 14.28
N ASN A 144 0.09 4.38 14.79
CA ASN A 144 -0.27 5.48 15.70
C ASN A 144 -1.09 6.58 15.00
N GLY A 145 -0.81 6.83 13.71
CA GLY A 145 -1.54 7.78 12.88
C GLY A 145 -2.92 7.27 12.41
N SER A 146 -3.24 6.01 12.71
CA SER A 146 -4.47 5.31 12.29
C SER A 146 -5.23 4.81 13.52
N PRO A 147 -5.92 5.70 14.27
CA PRO A 147 -6.57 5.34 15.52
C PRO A 147 -7.66 4.27 15.38
N GLY A 148 -8.23 4.08 14.18
CA GLY A 148 -9.26 3.07 13.89
C GLY A 148 -8.72 1.76 13.28
N LEU A 149 -7.40 1.55 13.24
CA LEU A 149 -6.79 0.39 12.56
C LEU A 149 -7.11 -0.92 13.29
N GLU A 150 -7.91 -1.79 12.66
CA GLU A 150 -8.40 -3.04 13.24
C GLU A 150 -7.74 -4.29 12.64
N ASP A 151 -7.24 -4.19 11.40
CA ASP A 151 -6.77 -5.32 10.62
C ASP A 151 -5.41 -4.99 9.98
N VAL A 152 -4.39 -5.80 10.29
CA VAL A 152 -3.04 -5.62 9.76
C VAL A 152 -2.53 -6.94 9.23
N HIS A 153 -2.18 -6.95 7.95
CA HIS A 153 -1.54 -8.07 7.27
C HIS A 153 -0.18 -7.61 6.73
N LEU A 154 0.89 -8.29 7.17
CA LEU A 154 2.26 -8.06 6.72
C LEU A 154 2.81 -9.35 6.11
N SER A 155 3.03 -9.37 4.80
CA SER A 155 3.72 -10.45 4.10
C SER A 155 5.08 -9.95 3.64
N ASN A 156 6.17 -10.60 4.08
CA ASN A 156 7.56 -10.19 3.80
C ASN A 156 7.83 -8.69 4.06
N SER A 157 7.11 -8.11 5.03
CA SER A 157 7.12 -6.66 5.32
C SER A 157 7.42 -6.37 6.80
N ALA A 158 7.75 -7.41 7.58
CA ALA A 158 7.89 -7.37 9.03
C ALA A 158 9.33 -7.61 9.51
N GLN A 159 10.36 -7.51 8.64
CA GLN A 159 11.75 -7.86 9.00
C GLN A 159 12.33 -7.08 10.20
N TYR A 160 11.84 -5.87 10.43
CA TYR A 160 12.27 -5.01 11.54
C TYR A 160 11.20 -4.84 12.63
N LEU A 161 10.09 -5.59 12.56
CA LEU A 161 8.99 -5.40 13.49
C LEU A 161 9.30 -6.05 14.85
N GLU A 162 9.65 -5.22 15.83
CA GLU A 162 9.95 -5.67 17.20
C GLU A 162 8.76 -5.52 18.16
N HIS A 163 7.92 -4.49 17.96
CA HIS A 163 6.84 -4.16 18.88
C HIS A 163 5.62 -3.58 18.15
N VAL A 164 4.47 -4.22 18.35
CA VAL A 164 3.15 -3.73 17.95
C VAL A 164 2.38 -3.30 19.19
N LYS A 165 1.99 -2.02 19.24
CA LYS A 165 1.11 -1.48 20.28
C LYS A 165 -0.11 -0.86 19.63
N SER A 166 -1.31 -1.36 19.95
CA SER A 166 -2.56 -0.79 19.44
C SER A 166 -3.71 -1.14 20.36
N ASN A 167 -4.60 -0.19 20.64
CA ASN A 167 -5.81 -0.42 21.42
C ASN A 167 -7.02 -0.81 20.56
N MET A 168 -6.88 -0.87 19.23
CA MET A 168 -8.01 -1.16 18.32
C MET A 168 -7.76 -2.37 17.43
N LEU A 169 -6.53 -2.87 17.39
CA LEU A 169 -6.14 -4.00 16.53
C LEU A 169 -6.86 -5.28 16.97
N LYS A 170 -7.62 -5.88 16.05
CA LYS A 170 -8.39 -7.11 16.24
C LYS A 170 -7.77 -8.30 15.52
N ARG A 171 -7.09 -8.06 14.39
CA ARG A 171 -6.43 -9.07 13.57
C ARG A 171 -5.02 -8.63 13.19
N LEU A 172 -4.06 -9.53 13.40
CA LEU A 172 -2.67 -9.35 12.98
C LEU A 172 -2.18 -10.64 12.31
N GLU A 173 -1.89 -10.54 11.02
CA GLU A 173 -1.33 -11.63 10.21
C GLU A 173 0.08 -11.23 9.76
N ILE A 174 1.06 -12.09 10.04
CA ILE A 174 2.45 -11.89 9.66
C ILE A 174 2.96 -13.12 8.93
N HIS A 175 3.32 -12.96 7.67
CA HIS A 175 3.86 -14.00 6.81
C HIS A 175 5.29 -13.65 6.39
N GLY A 176 6.18 -14.64 6.36
CA GLY A 176 7.59 -14.43 6.01
C GLY A 176 8.35 -13.64 7.07
N PHE A 177 8.05 -13.86 8.34
CA PHE A 177 8.71 -13.16 9.44
C PHE A 177 10.17 -13.60 9.62
N PHE A 178 11.11 -12.84 9.08
CA PHE A 178 12.55 -13.01 9.33
C PHE A 178 12.98 -12.25 10.60
N GLY A 179 12.44 -12.64 11.75
CA GLY A 179 12.87 -12.06 13.02
C GLY A 179 14.37 -12.33 13.22
N ARG A 180 15.20 -11.27 13.27
CA ARG A 180 16.66 -11.35 13.56
C ARG A 180 16.98 -11.76 15.01
N GLY A 181 16.20 -12.68 15.59
CA GLY A 181 16.40 -13.21 16.94
C GLY A 181 15.88 -12.35 18.09
N LYS A 182 15.30 -11.17 17.83
CA LYS A 182 14.82 -10.25 18.89
C LYS A 182 13.40 -10.54 19.40
N GLY A 183 12.66 -11.43 18.73
CA GLY A 183 11.26 -11.71 19.05
C GLY A 183 10.32 -10.55 18.69
N LEU A 184 9.01 -10.83 18.71
CA LEU A 184 7.95 -9.85 18.45
C LEU A 184 7.12 -9.69 19.73
N THR A 185 7.03 -8.46 20.25
CA THR A 185 6.15 -8.13 21.37
C THR A 185 4.85 -7.52 20.85
N ILE A 186 3.70 -8.03 21.31
CA ILE A 186 2.39 -7.53 20.92
C ILE A 186 1.64 -7.03 22.17
N ALA A 187 1.36 -5.74 22.20
CA ALA A 187 0.55 -5.06 23.20
C ALA A 187 -0.76 -4.58 22.57
N ALA A 188 -1.66 -5.53 22.32
CA ALA A 188 -2.97 -5.27 21.71
C ALA A 188 -4.09 -5.99 22.49
N PRO A 189 -4.75 -5.31 23.45
CA PRO A 189 -5.72 -5.95 24.36
C PRO A 189 -7.00 -6.45 23.67
N HIS A 190 -7.29 -5.97 22.46
CA HIS A 190 -8.47 -6.35 21.68
C HIS A 190 -8.14 -7.33 20.53
N LEU A 191 -6.93 -7.89 20.51
CA LEU A 191 -6.51 -8.83 19.47
C LEU A 191 -7.28 -10.15 19.62
N THR A 192 -8.06 -10.48 18.61
CA THR A 192 -8.88 -11.69 18.54
C THR A 192 -8.30 -12.76 17.62
N HIS A 193 -7.46 -12.34 16.66
CA HIS A 193 -6.79 -13.23 15.73
C HIS A 193 -5.33 -12.81 15.61
N PHE A 194 -4.43 -13.78 15.78
CA PHE A 194 -3.01 -13.63 15.54
C PHE A 194 -2.51 -14.84 14.77
N GLU A 195 -1.85 -14.56 13.64
CA GLU A 195 -1.19 -15.58 12.84
C GLU A 195 0.23 -15.11 12.49
N CYS A 196 1.21 -15.99 12.70
CA CYS A 196 2.58 -15.76 12.30
C CYS A 196 3.11 -17.02 11.60
N ARG A 197 3.42 -16.90 10.30
CA ARG A 197 3.95 -17.99 9.47
C ARG A 197 5.34 -17.66 8.95
N TYR A 198 6.23 -18.64 9.00
CA TYR A 198 7.57 -18.57 8.41
C TYR A 198 7.49 -18.97 6.93
N GLY A 199 7.25 -18.01 6.03
CA GLY A 199 7.14 -18.21 4.57
C GLY A 199 6.02 -19.17 4.11
N PRO A 200 5.80 -19.30 2.79
CA PRO A 200 5.07 -20.44 2.21
C PRO A 200 5.85 -21.76 2.33
#